data_AF-A0A5R8YH85-F1
#
_entry.id   AF-A0A5R8YH85-F1
#
_cell.length_a   1.000
_cell.length_b   1.000
_cell.length_c   1.000
_cell.angle_alpha   90.00
_cell.angle_beta   90.00
_cell.angle_gamma   90.00
#
_symmetry.space_group_name_H-M   'P 1'
#
loop_
_entity.id
_entity.type
_entity.pdbx_description
1 polymer ?
#
loop_
_entity_poly.entity_id
_entity_poly.type
_entity_poly.pdbx_seq_one_letter_code
_entity_poly.pdbx_strand_id
1 'polypeptide(L)'
;MTLTRRLFLTAGLLATLVWSGSQTAFADEKDNMLYLDTVHGRVVIKMRPDLAPKHVERIKTLARKGFYDGLKFHRVIDGFMAQTGDPRGNGTGGSDLPDLKAEFNARPFERGVVGMARSSSPNSANSQFFIMFNRASWLNGQYTVWGEVTEGMEFIDRLKKGEPPANPDVIVKMQVAADAE
;
A
#
# COMPACT_ATOMS: atom_id res chain seq x y z
N MET A 1 -19.34 -37.27 70.07
CA MET A 1 -18.65 -36.07 69.51
C MET A 1 -17.69 -36.52 68.42
N THR A 2 -17.26 -35.60 67.52
CA THR A 2 -16.35 -35.81 66.37
C THR A 2 -16.82 -36.87 65.34
N LEU A 3 -17.08 -36.58 64.05
CA LEU A 3 -16.21 -36.05 62.97
C LEU A 3 -14.93 -36.90 62.79
N THR A 4 -14.44 -37.26 61.60
CA THR A 4 -14.74 -36.88 60.18
C THR A 4 -14.46 -38.13 59.28
N ARG A 5 -14.53 -38.21 57.93
CA ARG A 5 -14.62 -37.27 56.79
C ARG A 5 -15.29 -37.99 55.57
N ARG A 6 -15.39 -37.33 54.42
CA ARG A 6 -15.54 -37.96 53.08
C ARG A 6 -14.26 -37.77 52.27
N LEU A 7 -14.03 -38.61 51.26
CA LEU A 7 -13.19 -38.27 50.10
C LEU A 7 -13.77 -38.91 48.83
N PHE A 8 -13.99 -38.10 47.79
CA PHE A 8 -14.30 -38.55 46.43
C PHE A 8 -13.07 -38.28 45.56
N LEU A 9 -12.79 -39.18 44.61
CA LEU A 9 -11.78 -38.98 43.57
C LEU A 9 -12.49 -38.75 42.24
N THR A 10 -12.31 -37.57 41.66
CA THR A 10 -12.68 -37.23 40.28
C THR A 10 -11.45 -36.69 39.58
N ALA A 11 -10.96 -37.41 38.57
CA ALA A 11 -9.81 -36.98 37.78
C ALA A 11 -10.17 -35.75 36.92
N GLY A 12 -9.30 -34.74 36.91
CA GLY A 12 -9.47 -33.54 36.10
C GLY A 12 -8.99 -33.75 34.67
N LEU A 13 -9.83 -33.42 33.69
CA LEU A 13 -9.46 -33.35 32.27
C LEU A 13 -9.02 -31.90 31.97
N LEU A 14 -7.73 -31.66 31.70
CA LEU A 14 -7.26 -30.33 31.30
C LEU A 14 -7.65 -30.05 29.84
N ALA A 15 -8.53 -29.08 29.62
CA ALA A 15 -8.81 -28.53 28.30
C ALA A 15 -7.77 -27.43 27.96
N THR A 16 -6.87 -27.71 27.03
CA THR A 16 -5.92 -26.72 26.52
C THR A 16 -6.60 -25.77 25.53
N LEU A 17 -6.96 -24.55 25.96
CA LEU A 17 -7.36 -23.50 25.02
C LEU A 17 -6.14 -23.05 24.20
N VAL A 18 -6.24 -23.16 22.88
CA VAL A 18 -5.23 -22.65 21.95
C VAL A 18 -5.62 -21.23 21.53
N TRP A 19 -4.72 -20.26 21.75
CA TRP A 19 -4.97 -18.84 21.51
C TRP A 19 -4.67 -18.47 20.05
N SER A 20 -5.54 -18.87 19.12
CA SER A 20 -5.30 -18.68 17.67
C SER A 20 -5.41 -17.22 17.19
N GLY A 21 -5.97 -16.30 17.99
CA GLY A 21 -6.37 -14.96 17.52
C GLY A 21 -5.24 -14.05 17.05
N SER A 22 -4.01 -14.22 17.56
CA SER A 22 -2.91 -13.30 17.25
C SER A 22 -2.29 -13.53 15.86
N GLN A 23 -2.21 -14.78 15.40
CA GLN A 23 -1.55 -15.09 14.13
C GLN A 23 -2.34 -14.57 12.92
N THR A 24 -3.67 -14.69 12.95
CA THR A 24 -4.54 -14.16 11.88
C THR A 24 -4.43 -12.65 11.76
N ALA A 25 -4.46 -11.92 12.89
CA ALA A 25 -4.36 -10.46 12.90
C ALA A 25 -3.05 -9.93 12.30
N PHE A 26 -1.91 -10.59 12.59
CA PHE A 26 -0.62 -10.22 11.98
C PHE A 26 -0.54 -10.56 10.48
N ALA A 27 -1.23 -11.61 10.02
CA ALA A 27 -1.32 -11.92 8.60
C ALA A 27 -2.18 -10.89 7.85
N ASP A 28 -3.34 -10.54 8.39
CA ASP A 28 -4.25 -9.52 7.84
C ASP A 28 -3.61 -8.12 7.81
N GLU A 29 -2.77 -7.79 8.79
CA GLU A 29 -1.96 -6.56 8.76
C GLU A 29 -0.91 -6.62 7.65
N LYS A 30 -0.14 -7.72 7.53
CA LYS A 30 0.87 -7.89 6.48
C LYS A 30 0.32 -7.86 5.06
N ASP A 31 -0.85 -8.46 4.80
CA ASP A 31 -1.47 -8.40 3.46
C ASP A 31 -1.91 -6.97 3.09
N ASN A 32 -2.04 -6.07 4.08
CA ASN A 32 -2.32 -4.65 3.88
C ASN A 32 -1.09 -3.73 4.00
N MET A 33 0.12 -4.31 4.07
CA MET A 33 1.38 -3.57 3.89
C MET A 33 2.00 -3.90 2.53
N LEU A 34 2.54 -2.89 1.87
CA LEU A 34 3.21 -2.98 0.58
C LEU A 34 4.68 -2.56 0.75
N TYR A 35 5.61 -3.40 0.32
CA TYR A 35 7.03 -3.05 0.21
C TYR A 35 7.32 -2.53 -1.20
N LEU A 36 7.84 -1.32 -1.26
CA LEU A 36 8.27 -0.60 -2.45
C LEU A 36 9.79 -0.37 -2.34
N ASP A 37 10.56 -1.28 -2.93
CA ASP A 37 12.01 -1.21 -2.96
C ASP A 37 12.45 -0.24 -4.07
N THR A 38 13.25 0.77 -3.71
CA THR A 38 13.80 1.79 -4.63
C THR A 38 15.32 1.69 -4.66
N VAL A 39 15.96 2.37 -5.62
CA VAL A 39 17.43 2.51 -5.67
C VAL A 39 18.05 3.24 -4.47
N HIS A 40 17.22 3.88 -3.61
CA HIS A 40 17.67 4.58 -2.40
C HIS A 40 17.43 3.80 -1.10
N GLY A 41 16.49 2.84 -1.10
CA GLY A 41 16.05 2.07 0.08
C GLY A 41 14.61 1.53 -0.04
N ARG A 42 14.16 0.76 0.97
CA ARG A 42 12.80 0.21 1.08
C ARG A 42 11.82 1.24 1.64
N VAL A 43 10.69 1.40 0.98
CA VAL A 43 9.55 2.21 1.43
C VAL A 43 8.41 1.27 1.82
N VAL A 44 7.77 1.52 2.96
CA VAL A 44 6.59 0.75 3.40
C VAL A 44 5.35 1.62 3.22
N ILE A 45 4.36 1.10 2.48
CA ILE A 45 3.07 1.77 2.26
C ILE A 45 1.98 0.91 2.92
N LYS A 46 1.26 1.50 3.86
CA LYS A 46 0.03 0.93 4.41
C LYS A 46 -1.10 1.14 3.41
N MET A 47 -1.65 0.05 2.89
CA MET A 47 -2.83 0.06 2.02
C MET A 47 -4.10 0.26 2.84
N ARG A 48 -5.08 0.95 2.25
CA ARG A 48 -6.32 1.39 2.91
C ARG A 48 -7.56 0.82 2.20
N PRO A 49 -7.84 -0.50 2.32
CA PRO A 49 -9.01 -1.12 1.72
C PRO A 49 -10.32 -0.61 2.33
N ASP A 50 -10.26 0.04 3.50
CA ASP A 50 -11.34 0.79 4.13
C ASP A 50 -11.69 2.10 3.42
N LEU A 51 -10.77 2.65 2.60
CA LEU A 51 -10.97 3.87 1.83
C LEU A 51 -11.18 3.61 0.33
N ALA A 52 -10.48 2.62 -0.24
CA ALA A 52 -10.49 2.34 -1.68
C ALA A 52 -10.21 0.85 -1.97
N PRO A 53 -11.16 -0.06 -1.68
CA PRO A 53 -10.94 -1.50 -1.75
C PRO A 53 -10.52 -2.01 -3.13
N LYS A 54 -11.09 -1.48 -4.22
CA LYS A 54 -10.77 -1.93 -5.59
C LYS A 54 -9.45 -1.37 -6.09
N HIS A 55 -9.05 -0.20 -5.61
CA HIS A 55 -7.70 0.32 -5.85
C HIS A 55 -6.65 -0.50 -5.11
N VAL A 56 -6.92 -0.89 -3.85
CA VAL A 56 -6.04 -1.77 -3.09
C VAL A 56 -5.95 -3.17 -3.72
N GLU A 57 -7.07 -3.75 -4.15
CA GLU A 57 -7.11 -5.00 -4.93
C GLU A 57 -6.24 -4.88 -6.19
N ARG A 58 -6.41 -3.81 -6.99
CA ARG A 58 -5.61 -3.53 -8.20
C ARG A 58 -4.11 -3.47 -7.90
N ILE A 59 -3.71 -2.75 -6.86
CA ILE A 59 -2.30 -2.63 -6.46
C ILE A 59 -1.73 -4.02 -6.08
N LYS A 60 -2.45 -4.80 -5.26
CA LYS A 60 -2.05 -6.16 -4.89
C LYS A 60 -1.94 -7.08 -6.11
N THR A 61 -2.92 -7.06 -7.03
CA THR A 61 -2.88 -7.87 -8.27
C THR A 61 -1.68 -7.52 -9.15
N LEU A 62 -1.38 -6.23 -9.33
CA LEU A 62 -0.26 -5.81 -10.19
C LEU A 62 1.10 -6.04 -9.52
N ALA A 63 1.24 -5.84 -8.21
CA ALA A 63 2.43 -6.21 -7.45
C ALA A 63 2.69 -7.73 -7.50
N ARG A 64 1.65 -8.56 -7.28
CA ARG A 64 1.72 -10.03 -7.39
C ARG A 64 2.02 -10.54 -8.81
N LYS A 65 1.75 -9.74 -9.85
CA LYS A 65 2.18 -9.97 -11.25
C LYS A 65 3.63 -9.54 -11.55
N GLY A 66 4.32 -8.86 -10.61
CA GLY A 66 5.62 -8.21 -10.88
C GLY A 66 5.53 -7.01 -11.83
N PHE A 67 4.33 -6.48 -12.10
CA PHE A 67 4.08 -5.45 -13.12
C PHE A 67 4.84 -4.14 -12.87
N TYR A 68 5.11 -3.82 -11.60
CA TYR A 68 5.75 -2.59 -11.18
C TYR A 68 7.27 -2.63 -11.22
N ASP A 69 7.88 -3.81 -11.33
CA ASP A 69 9.33 -3.98 -11.21
C ASP A 69 10.04 -3.37 -12.42
N GLY A 70 11.05 -2.53 -12.18
CA GLY A 70 11.74 -1.73 -13.20
C GLY A 70 10.98 -0.49 -13.69
N LEU A 71 9.73 -0.23 -13.23
CA LEU A 71 8.98 0.94 -13.69
C LEU A 71 9.53 2.26 -13.14
N LYS A 72 9.48 3.29 -13.97
CA LYS A 72 10.08 4.61 -13.69
C LYS A 72 9.17 5.49 -12.85
N PHE A 73 9.77 6.18 -11.89
CA PHE A 73 9.28 7.45 -11.35
C PHE A 73 9.43 8.52 -12.43
N HIS A 74 8.55 8.46 -13.43
CA HIS A 74 8.64 9.22 -14.68
C HIS A 74 8.29 10.70 -14.52
N ARG A 75 7.73 11.12 -13.38
CA ARG A 75 7.34 12.49 -13.10
C ARG A 75 7.47 12.77 -11.60
N VAL A 76 8.43 13.61 -11.20
CA VAL A 76 8.77 13.85 -9.80
C VAL A 76 8.95 15.36 -9.58
N ILE A 77 7.99 15.98 -8.92
CA ILE A 77 7.92 17.44 -8.75
C ILE A 77 8.25 17.77 -7.31
N ASP A 78 9.31 18.54 -7.11
CA ASP A 78 9.74 18.94 -5.78
C ASP A 78 8.67 19.74 -5.05
N GLY A 79 8.54 19.53 -3.74
CA GLY A 79 7.48 20.12 -2.92
C GLY A 79 6.04 19.67 -3.27
N PHE A 80 5.82 18.80 -4.25
CA PHE A 80 4.49 18.31 -4.63
C PHE A 80 4.36 16.77 -4.53
N MET A 81 4.80 16.00 -5.53
CA MET A 81 4.61 14.53 -5.55
C MET A 81 5.60 13.78 -6.45
N ALA A 82 5.71 12.46 -6.25
CA ALA A 82 6.43 11.53 -7.12
C ALA A 82 5.45 10.52 -7.74
N GLN A 83 5.32 10.50 -9.08
CA GLN A 83 4.41 9.65 -9.85
C GLN A 83 5.15 8.54 -10.59
N THR A 84 4.59 7.33 -10.56
CA THR A 84 5.16 6.08 -11.11
C THR A 84 4.04 5.15 -11.62
N GLY A 85 4.37 3.91 -11.98
CA GLY A 85 3.39 2.88 -12.38
C GLY A 85 2.95 2.92 -13.85
N ASP A 86 3.73 3.60 -14.70
CA ASP A 86 3.54 3.63 -16.16
C ASP A 86 4.55 2.71 -16.88
N PRO A 87 4.11 1.65 -17.58
CA PRO A 87 5.00 0.78 -18.35
C PRO A 87 5.62 1.44 -19.59
N ARG A 88 5.11 2.60 -20.05
CA ARG A 88 5.75 3.41 -21.09
C ARG A 88 6.75 4.42 -20.52
N GLY A 89 6.69 4.71 -19.22
CA GLY A 89 7.51 5.70 -18.53
C GLY A 89 7.43 7.12 -19.10
N ASN A 90 6.27 7.50 -19.68
CA ASN A 90 6.02 8.81 -20.30
C ASN A 90 4.69 9.47 -19.87
N GLY A 91 3.99 8.90 -18.89
CA GLY A 91 2.70 9.33 -18.35
C GLY A 91 1.47 8.77 -19.09
N THR A 92 1.63 8.02 -20.19
CA THR A 92 0.51 7.66 -21.09
C THR A 92 0.10 6.18 -21.08
N GLY A 93 0.85 5.31 -20.41
CA GLY A 93 0.55 3.88 -20.36
C GLY A 93 -0.25 3.47 -19.12
N GLY A 94 -0.67 2.21 -19.14
CA GLY A 94 -1.38 1.51 -18.08
C GLY A 94 -1.18 0.00 -18.20
N SER A 95 -1.77 -0.76 -17.29
CA SER A 95 -1.76 -2.22 -17.30
C SER A 95 -2.68 -2.85 -18.36
N ASP A 96 -2.67 -4.17 -18.45
CA ASP A 96 -3.60 -4.98 -19.24
C ASP A 96 -5.04 -4.99 -18.69
N LEU A 97 -5.24 -4.48 -17.47
CA LEU A 97 -6.51 -4.49 -16.77
C LEU A 97 -7.37 -3.25 -17.12
N PRO A 98 -8.72 -3.37 -17.11
CA PRO A 98 -9.61 -2.24 -17.39
C PRO A 98 -9.50 -1.13 -16.34
N ASP A 99 -9.93 0.07 -16.70
CA ASP A 99 -9.92 1.21 -15.79
C ASP A 99 -10.85 1.03 -14.58
N LEU A 100 -10.41 1.56 -13.45
CA LEU A 100 -11.15 1.62 -12.19
C LEU A 100 -12.14 2.78 -12.19
N LYS A 101 -13.33 2.53 -11.63
CA LYS A 101 -14.21 3.59 -11.16
C LYS A 101 -13.60 4.26 -9.93
N ALA A 102 -13.75 5.57 -9.82
CA ALA A 102 -13.23 6.35 -8.71
C ALA A 102 -13.77 5.87 -7.35
N GLU A 103 -12.90 5.82 -6.34
CA GLU A 103 -13.24 5.56 -4.93
C GLU A 103 -12.84 6.79 -4.10
N PHE A 104 -13.37 7.95 -4.52
CA PHE A 104 -13.09 9.25 -3.87
C PHE A 104 -13.52 9.21 -2.40
N ASN A 105 -12.63 9.65 -1.52
CA ASN A 105 -12.81 9.58 -0.08
C ASN A 105 -12.26 10.84 0.61
N ALA A 106 -12.52 10.96 1.92
CA ALA A 106 -12.27 12.18 2.69
C ALA A 106 -10.84 12.32 3.25
N ARG A 107 -9.92 11.37 2.98
CA ARG A 107 -8.53 11.46 3.47
C ARG A 107 -7.83 12.63 2.76
N PRO A 108 -7.31 13.64 3.48
CA PRO A 108 -6.61 14.75 2.85
C PRO A 108 -5.30 14.30 2.20
N PHE A 109 -4.94 14.90 1.06
CA PHE A 109 -3.62 14.75 0.46
C PHE A 109 -2.57 15.54 1.23
N GLU A 110 -1.88 14.85 2.11
CA GLU A 110 -0.79 15.32 2.98
C GLU A 110 0.49 14.52 2.68
N ARG A 111 1.64 14.93 3.23
CA ARG A 111 2.92 14.23 3.00
C ARG A 111 2.83 12.73 3.32
N GLY A 112 3.37 11.89 2.44
CA GLY A 112 3.32 10.43 2.53
C GLY A 112 2.01 9.80 2.06
N VAL A 113 0.93 10.55 1.85
CA VAL A 113 -0.33 10.00 1.31
C VAL A 113 -0.14 9.54 -0.13
N VAL A 114 -0.73 8.40 -0.49
CA VAL A 114 -0.60 7.77 -1.81
C VAL A 114 -1.92 7.78 -2.57
N GLY A 115 -1.93 8.46 -3.71
CA GLY A 115 -3.07 8.60 -4.61
C GLY A 115 -2.95 7.78 -5.87
N MET A 116 -4.08 7.42 -6.48
CA MET A 116 -4.10 6.83 -7.82
C MET A 116 -4.20 7.93 -8.87
N ALA A 117 -3.33 7.89 -9.88
CA ALA A 117 -3.39 8.81 -11.02
C ALA A 117 -4.50 8.40 -11.99
N ARG A 118 -4.99 9.39 -12.76
CA ARG A 118 -6.06 9.24 -13.76
C ARG A 118 -5.91 10.30 -14.85
N SER A 119 -6.60 10.11 -15.97
CA SER A 119 -6.77 11.16 -16.99
C SER A 119 -7.86 12.17 -16.57
N SER A 120 -8.36 12.97 -17.53
CA SER A 120 -9.51 13.87 -17.32
C SER A 120 -10.77 13.15 -16.83
N SER A 121 -11.01 11.91 -17.28
CA SER A 121 -12.12 11.09 -16.78
C SER A 121 -11.88 10.65 -15.32
N PRO A 122 -12.83 10.88 -14.39
CA PRO A 122 -12.75 10.36 -13.02
C PRO A 122 -12.53 8.84 -12.96
N ASN A 123 -13.12 8.10 -13.90
CA ASN A 123 -13.08 6.64 -13.98
C ASN A 123 -12.04 6.16 -15.01
N SER A 124 -10.82 6.72 -14.95
CA SER A 124 -9.68 6.33 -15.81
C SER A 124 -8.39 6.11 -15.01
N ALA A 125 -8.55 5.69 -13.76
CA ALA A 125 -7.47 5.19 -12.93
C ALA A 125 -7.11 3.76 -13.36
N ASN A 126 -5.83 3.44 -13.56
CA ASN A 126 -5.45 2.12 -14.11
C ASN A 126 -4.37 1.39 -13.30
N SER A 127 -3.14 1.92 -13.34
CA SER A 127 -1.95 1.36 -12.66
C SER A 127 -1.00 2.43 -12.11
N GLN A 128 -1.02 3.64 -12.69
CA GLN A 128 -0.19 4.76 -12.27
C GLN A 128 -0.64 5.33 -10.92
N PHE A 129 0.30 5.60 -10.03
CA PHE A 129 0.05 6.17 -8.71
C PHE A 129 1.09 7.25 -8.36
N PHE A 130 0.78 8.06 -7.35
CA PHE A 130 1.66 9.12 -6.87
C PHE A 130 1.76 9.18 -5.35
N ILE A 131 2.96 9.48 -4.84
CA ILE A 131 3.25 9.67 -3.42
C ILE A 131 3.48 11.15 -3.16
N MET A 132 2.80 11.72 -2.15
CA MET A 132 2.86 13.14 -1.82
C MET A 132 4.14 13.53 -1.06
N PHE A 133 4.87 14.54 -1.54
CA PHE A 133 5.96 15.18 -0.77
C PHE A 133 5.42 16.15 0.29
N ASN A 134 4.30 16.82 0.00
CA ASN A 134 3.72 17.89 0.81
C ASN A 134 2.18 17.91 0.68
N ARG A 135 1.51 18.81 1.37
CA ARG A 135 0.05 18.99 1.34
C ARG A 135 -0.44 19.56 -0.01
N ALA A 136 -1.44 18.91 -0.60
CA ALA A 136 -2.08 19.34 -1.86
C ALA A 136 -3.60 19.27 -1.76
N SER A 137 -4.20 20.15 -0.95
CA SER A 137 -5.64 20.09 -0.62
C SER A 137 -6.59 20.31 -1.81
N TRP A 138 -6.09 20.77 -2.96
CA TRP A 138 -6.84 20.84 -4.23
C TRP A 138 -7.09 19.46 -4.88
N LEU A 139 -6.41 18.40 -4.42
CA LEU A 139 -6.65 17.01 -4.84
C LEU A 139 -7.75 16.31 -4.01
N ASN A 140 -8.13 16.87 -2.86
CA ASN A 140 -9.08 16.26 -1.93
C ASN A 140 -10.45 16.04 -2.59
N GLY A 141 -10.97 14.81 -2.54
CA GLY A 141 -12.23 14.45 -3.20
C GLY A 141 -12.19 14.45 -4.74
N GLN A 142 -11.04 14.71 -5.37
CA GLN A 142 -10.84 14.71 -6.83
C GLN A 142 -9.99 13.52 -7.31
N TYR A 143 -9.33 12.83 -6.39
CA TYR A 143 -8.48 11.67 -6.62
C TYR A 143 -8.71 10.62 -5.51
N THR A 144 -8.55 9.35 -5.84
CA THR A 144 -8.64 8.25 -4.87
C THR A 144 -7.35 8.17 -4.05
N VAL A 145 -7.44 8.36 -2.72
CA VAL A 145 -6.39 7.90 -1.78
C VAL A 145 -6.58 6.41 -1.54
N TRP A 146 -5.53 5.62 -1.70
CA TRP A 146 -5.55 4.16 -1.47
C TRP A 146 -4.51 3.66 -0.47
N GLY A 147 -3.58 4.51 -0.05
CA GLY A 147 -2.55 4.16 0.93
C GLY A 147 -1.82 5.36 1.53
N GLU A 148 -0.92 5.10 2.46
CA GLU A 148 -0.03 6.09 3.08
C GLU A 148 1.33 5.46 3.43
N VAL A 149 2.43 6.17 3.15
CA VAL A 149 3.79 5.76 3.52
C VAL A 149 3.93 5.78 5.04
N THR A 150 4.34 4.65 5.63
CA THR A 150 4.61 4.52 7.06
C THR A 150 6.10 4.55 7.39
N GLU A 151 6.96 4.08 6.47
CA GLU A 151 8.42 4.01 6.65
C GLU A 151 9.14 4.31 5.33
N GLY A 152 10.36 4.86 5.39
CA GLY A 152 11.22 5.08 4.21
C GLY A 152 10.85 6.28 3.33
N MET A 153 10.10 7.26 3.85
CA MET A 153 9.74 8.48 3.09
C MET A 153 10.97 9.27 2.61
N GLU A 154 12.08 9.20 3.35
CA GLU A 154 13.38 9.75 3.01
C GLU A 154 13.99 9.15 1.71
N PHE A 155 13.60 7.93 1.33
CA PHE A 155 13.99 7.34 0.05
C PHE A 155 13.17 7.89 -1.11
N ILE A 156 11.90 8.27 -0.86
CA ILE A 156 11.05 8.99 -1.81
C ILE A 156 11.56 10.43 -1.99
N ASP A 157 11.96 11.12 -0.91
CA ASP A 157 12.56 12.46 -0.98
C ASP A 157 13.82 12.50 -1.87
N ARG A 158 14.63 11.42 -1.84
CA ARG A 158 15.86 11.27 -2.63
C ARG A 158 15.63 10.97 -4.12
N LEU A 159 14.40 10.68 -4.56
CA LEU A 159 14.09 10.46 -5.98
C LEU A 159 14.42 11.71 -6.81
N LYS A 160 15.15 11.52 -7.92
CA LYS A 160 15.53 12.58 -8.87
C LYS A 160 14.30 13.31 -9.40
N LYS A 161 14.34 14.65 -9.41
CA LYS A 161 13.23 15.52 -9.84
C LYS A 161 13.20 15.71 -11.36
N GLY A 162 12.03 16.04 -11.91
CA GLY A 162 11.79 16.40 -13.32
C GLY A 162 10.46 15.91 -13.88
N GLU A 163 10.08 16.43 -15.06
CA GLU A 163 8.86 16.08 -15.79
C GLU A 163 9.13 15.82 -17.29
N PRO A 164 9.85 14.74 -17.67
CA PRO A 164 10.42 13.70 -16.81
C PRO A 164 11.81 14.06 -16.25
N PRO A 165 12.31 13.33 -15.23
CA PRO A 165 13.72 13.41 -14.84
C PRO A 165 14.64 12.96 -15.98
N ALA A 166 15.84 13.52 -16.09
CA ALA A 166 16.79 13.18 -17.17
C ALA A 166 17.28 11.71 -17.11
N ASN A 167 17.42 11.16 -15.91
CA ASN A 167 17.78 9.76 -15.65
C ASN A 167 16.89 9.20 -14.54
N PRO A 168 15.60 8.91 -14.80
CA PRO A 168 14.60 8.58 -13.77
C PRO A 168 15.03 7.42 -12.87
N ASP A 169 14.72 7.55 -11.58
CA ASP A 169 14.82 6.43 -10.64
C ASP A 169 13.68 5.43 -10.89
N VAL A 170 13.91 4.18 -10.50
CA VAL A 170 12.98 3.06 -10.74
C VAL A 170 12.53 2.39 -9.45
N ILE A 171 11.38 1.74 -9.53
CA ILE A 171 10.99 0.66 -8.64
C ILE A 171 11.96 -0.51 -8.91
N VAL A 172 12.67 -0.95 -7.88
CA VAL A 172 13.57 -2.13 -7.94
C VAL A 172 12.76 -3.41 -7.75
N LYS A 173 11.83 -3.40 -6.78
CA LYS A 173 10.80 -4.44 -6.59
C LYS A 173 9.58 -3.84 -5.89
N MET A 174 8.36 -4.30 -6.19
CA MET A 174 7.15 -3.92 -5.47
C MET A 174 6.26 -5.14 -5.18
N GLN A 175 6.08 -5.45 -3.89
CA GLN A 175 5.51 -6.70 -3.39
C GLN A 175 4.63 -6.48 -2.15
N VAL A 176 3.60 -7.31 -1.94
CA VAL A 176 2.80 -7.29 -0.70
C VAL A 176 3.63 -7.92 0.43
N ALA A 177 3.60 -7.35 1.63
CA ALA A 177 4.47 -7.79 2.73
C ALA A 177 4.10 -9.17 3.33
N ALA A 178 2.91 -9.69 3.03
CA ALA A 178 2.52 -11.08 3.29
C ALA A 178 3.15 -12.08 2.30
N ASP A 179 3.54 -11.63 1.11
CA ASP A 179 4.16 -12.45 0.06
C ASP A 179 5.69 -12.35 0.06
N ALA A 180 6.27 -11.61 1.02
CA ALA A 180 7.69 -11.37 1.15
C ALA A 180 8.32 -12.32 2.19
N GLU A 181 9.34 -13.06 1.74
CA GLU A 181 10.22 -13.91 2.54
C GLU A 181 11.06 -13.10 3.55
#